data_AF-N6X3J8-F1
#
_entry.id   AF-N6X3J8-F1
#
_cell.length_a   1.000
_cell.length_b   1.000
_cell.length_c   1.000
_cell.angle_alpha   90.00
_cell.angle_beta   90.00
_cell.angle_gamma   90.00
#
_symmetry.space_group_name_H-M   'P 1'
#
loop_
_entity.id
_entity.type
_entity.pdbx_description
1 polymer ?
#
loop_
_entity_poly.entity_id
_entity_poly.type
_entity_poly.pdbx_seq_one_letter_code
_entity_poly.pdbx_strand_id
1 'polypeptide(L)'
;MRVRVIELMVAGVRRPREACLADPGITGTLSIGDIPIGTAEKRPLHAAQLWERWGTSAKRGLLPPLFDVQVLRITPRGLLLRGFQVSTRNGPGTTQYAQEWWAVPIDKPGAA
;
A
#
# COMPACT_ATOMS: atom_id res chain seq x y z
N MET A 1 11.06 0.19 -4.02
CA MET A 1 11.07 1.55 -4.61
C MET A 1 10.67 2.58 -3.56
N ARG A 2 11.35 3.72 -3.42
CA ARG A 2 10.92 4.78 -2.48
C ARG A 2 9.76 5.56 -3.12
N VAL A 3 8.66 5.71 -2.39
CA VAL A 3 7.44 6.36 -2.89
C VAL A 3 6.77 7.18 -1.79
N ARG A 4 5.93 8.12 -2.19
CA ARG A 4 4.86 8.71 -1.39
C ARG A 4 3.55 8.04 -1.79
N VAL A 5 2.87 7.41 -0.84
CA VAL A 5 1.56 6.78 -1.06
C VAL A 5 0.46 7.68 -0.54
N ILE A 6 -0.58 7.86 -1.36
CA ILE A 6 -1.85 8.48 -0.96
C ILE A 6 -2.93 7.40 -1.05
N GLU A 7 -3.62 7.11 0.05
CA GLU A 7 -4.76 6.19 0.05
C GLU A 7 -5.97 6.90 -0.56
N LEU A 8 -6.50 6.37 -1.66
CA LEU A 8 -7.64 6.98 -2.35
C LEU A 8 -8.99 6.51 -1.79
N MET A 9 -8.95 5.54 -0.89
CA MET A 9 -10.11 4.91 -0.28
C MET A 9 -9.90 4.78 1.23
N VAL A 10 -11.00 4.72 1.98
CA VAL A 10 -11.02 4.41 3.43
C VAL A 10 -12.16 3.44 3.67
N ALA A 11 -11.85 2.26 4.22
CA ALA A 11 -12.84 1.22 4.53
C ALA A 11 -13.77 0.89 3.34
N GLY A 12 -13.22 0.81 2.12
CA GLY A 12 -13.99 0.46 0.93
C GLY A 12 -14.70 1.65 0.26
N VAL A 13 -14.63 2.85 0.84
CA VAL A 13 -15.29 4.04 0.32
C VAL A 13 -14.28 4.98 -0.33
N ARG A 14 -14.59 5.47 -1.54
CA ARG A 14 -13.76 6.44 -2.26
C ARG A 14 -13.70 7.76 -1.50
N ARG A 15 -12.51 8.29 -1.29
CA ARG A 15 -12.32 9.63 -0.73
C ARG A 15 -12.64 10.72 -1.76
N PRO A 16 -13.16 11.88 -1.34
CA PRO A 16 -13.29 13.06 -2.20
C PRO A 16 -11.95 13.45 -2.83
N ARG A 17 -11.99 13.94 -4.07
CA ARG A 17 -10.78 14.26 -4.84
C ARG A 17 -9.93 15.31 -4.14
N GLU A 18 -10.57 16.34 -3.60
CA GLU A 18 -9.96 17.47 -2.91
C GLU A 18 -9.18 16.97 -1.68
N ALA A 19 -9.77 16.03 -0.93
CA ALA A 19 -9.13 15.41 0.23
C ALA A 19 -7.91 14.59 -0.14
N CYS A 20 -7.93 13.89 -1.28
CA CYS A 20 -6.76 13.15 -1.78
C CYS A 20 -5.65 14.08 -2.28
N LEU A 21 -6.00 15.21 -2.90
CA LEU A 21 -5.04 16.20 -3.39
C LEU A 21 -4.35 16.96 -2.26
N ALA A 22 -5.08 17.23 -1.17
CA ALA A 22 -4.54 17.87 0.03
C ALA A 22 -3.75 16.90 0.93
N ASP A 23 -3.81 15.59 0.68
CA ASP A 23 -3.13 14.58 1.48
C ASP A 23 -1.62 14.63 1.26
N PRO A 24 -0.80 14.89 2.30
CA PRO A 24 0.65 14.90 2.18
C PRO A 24 1.22 13.51 1.84
N GLY A 25 0.43 12.45 2.01
CA GLY A 25 0.80 11.06 1.78
C GLY A 25 1.78 10.52 2.82
N ILE A 26 1.99 9.21 2.76
CA ILE A 26 2.95 8.50 3.62
C ILE A 26 4.14 8.09 2.77
N THR A 27 5.33 8.54 3.18
CA THR A 27 6.56 8.24 2.46
C THR A 27 7.20 6.98 3.00
N GLY A 28 7.48 6.03 2.11
CA GLY A 28 8.03 4.73 2.48
C GLY A 28 8.75 4.05 1.34
N THR A 29 9.28 2.87 1.61
CA THR A 29 9.72 1.93 0.59
C THR A 29 8.55 1.01 0.26
N LEU A 30 8.09 1.07 -0.98
CA LEU A 30 7.12 0.14 -1.55
C LEU A 30 7.84 -1.11 -2.03
N SER A 31 7.35 -2.26 -1.59
CA SER A 31 7.63 -3.58 -2.17
C SER A 31 6.34 -4.23 -2.60
N ILE A 32 6.34 -4.81 -3.80
CA ILE A 32 5.26 -5.62 -4.34
C ILE A 32 5.85 -7.00 -4.60
N GLY A 33 5.21 -8.05 -4.09
CA GLY A 33 5.70 -9.41 -4.22
C GLY A 33 4.86 -10.38 -3.41
N ASP A 34 5.27 -11.65 -3.46
CA ASP A 34 4.57 -12.70 -2.75
C ASP A 34 4.96 -12.71 -1.28
N ILE A 35 3.96 -12.81 -0.40
CA ILE A 35 4.19 -13.01 1.03
C ILE A 35 4.31 -14.53 1.29
N PRO A 36 5.35 -14.99 2.01
CA PRO A 36 5.51 -16.40 2.36
C PRO A 36 4.30 -16.94 3.14
N ILE A 37 3.86 -18.14 2.74
CA ILE A 37 2.56 -18.74 3.06
C ILE A 37 2.43 -19.13 4.55
N GLY A 38 1.27 -18.78 5.14
CA GLY A 38 0.82 -19.27 6.44
C GLY A 38 -0.66 -19.02 6.78
N THR A 39 -1.46 -18.34 5.94
CA THR A 39 -2.77 -17.80 6.37
C THR A 39 -3.96 -17.95 5.40
N ALA A 40 -3.81 -18.41 4.16
CA ALA A 40 -4.96 -18.81 3.32
C ALA A 40 -4.55 -19.81 2.21
N GLU A 41 -5.23 -20.96 2.13
CA GLU A 41 -5.30 -21.88 0.98
C GLU A 41 -4.01 -22.38 0.30
N LYS A 42 -2.83 -22.27 0.93
CA LYS A 42 -1.53 -22.71 0.39
C LYS A 42 -1.12 -22.02 -0.93
N ARG A 43 -1.71 -20.86 -1.26
CA ARG A 43 -1.32 -20.07 -2.43
C ARG A 43 -0.45 -18.89 -2.02
N PRO A 44 0.60 -18.53 -2.79
CA PRO A 44 1.30 -17.27 -2.60
C PRO A 44 0.31 -16.11 -2.74
N LEU A 45 0.19 -15.30 -1.70
CA LEU A 45 -0.62 -14.08 -1.74
C LEU A 45 0.26 -12.93 -2.21
N HIS A 46 -0.11 -12.35 -3.35
CA HIS A 46 0.59 -11.20 -3.90
C HIS A 46 0.17 -9.94 -3.14
N ALA A 47 1.14 -9.21 -2.59
CA ALA A 47 0.83 -8.06 -1.75
C ALA A 47 1.74 -6.87 -2.02
N ALA A 48 1.15 -5.68 -1.86
CA ALA A 48 1.91 -4.43 -1.76
C ALA A 48 2.06 -4.02 -0.30
N GLN A 49 3.30 -3.76 0.10
CA GLN A 49 3.66 -3.33 1.44
C GLN A 49 4.41 -2.01 1.35
N LEU A 50 3.98 -1.03 2.15
CA LEU A 50 4.73 0.19 2.40
C LEU A 50 5.43 0.06 3.75
N TRP A 51 6.75 0.18 3.76
CA TRP A 51 7.54 0.01 4.97
C TRP A 51 8.71 0.99 5.03
N GLU A 52 9.29 1.13 6.22
CA GLU A 52 10.57 1.78 6.40
C GLU A 52 11.55 0.88 7.15
N ARG A 53 12.83 1.21 7.06
CA ARG A 53 13.86 0.52 7.81
C ARG A 53 13.71 0.89 9.29
N TRP A 54 13.63 -0.12 10.15
CA TRP A 54 13.60 0.03 11.59
C TRP A 54 14.87 -0.57 12.20
N GLY A 55 15.76 0.29 12.66
CA GLY A 55 17.10 -0.11 13.12
C GLY A 55 17.97 -0.70 12.00
N THR A 56 18.80 -1.68 12.34
CA THR A 56 19.80 -2.22 11.41
C THR A 56 19.23 -3.21 10.39
N SER A 57 18.23 -4.02 10.76
CA SER A 57 17.78 -5.13 9.90
C SER A 57 16.26 -5.31 9.80
N ALA A 58 15.45 -4.64 10.64
CA ALA A 58 14.01 -4.84 10.63
C ALA A 58 13.30 -3.90 9.65
N LYS A 59 12.11 -4.31 9.20
CA LYS A 59 11.19 -3.50 8.41
C LYS A 59 9.97 -3.18 9.28
N ARG A 60 9.60 -1.91 9.38
CA ARG A 60 8.35 -1.49 10.01
C ARG A 60 7.33 -1.16 8.94
N GLY A 61 6.18 -1.83 8.96
CA GLY A 61 5.05 -1.51 8.09
C GLY A 61 4.49 -0.12 8.43
N LEU A 62 4.26 0.70 7.41
CA LEU A 62 3.72 2.06 7.52
C LEU A 62 2.22 2.11 7.21
N LEU A 63 1.73 1.15 6.43
CA LEU A 63 0.32 0.97 6.09
C LEU A 63 -0.05 -0.51 6.18
N PRO A 64 -1.33 -0.84 6.45
CA PRO A 64 -1.82 -2.19 6.26
C PRO A 64 -1.54 -2.68 4.84
N PRO A 65 -1.03 -3.92 4.64
CA PRO A 65 -0.75 -4.44 3.31
C PRO A 65 -2.00 -4.44 2.41
N LEU A 66 -1.82 -4.17 1.12
CA LEU A 66 -2.81 -4.50 0.10
C LEU A 66 -2.57 -5.93 -0.35
N PHE A 67 -3.48 -6.83 -0.02
CA PHE A 67 -3.51 -8.21 -0.51
C PHE A 67 -4.20 -8.29 -1.88
N ASP A 68 -3.87 -9.35 -2.63
CA ASP A 68 -4.29 -9.57 -4.01
C ASP A 68 -4.08 -8.32 -4.88
N VAL A 69 -2.91 -7.71 -4.71
CA VAL A 69 -2.64 -6.41 -5.31
C VAL A 69 -2.55 -6.52 -6.84
N GLN A 70 -3.19 -5.58 -7.52
CA GLN A 70 -3.13 -5.38 -8.96
C GLN A 70 -2.62 -3.97 -9.26
N VAL A 71 -1.76 -3.87 -10.28
CA VAL A 71 -1.36 -2.58 -10.85
C VAL A 71 -2.37 -2.19 -11.90
N LEU A 72 -3.21 -1.20 -11.60
CA LEU A 72 -4.27 -0.76 -12.53
C LEU A 72 -3.77 0.24 -13.56
N ARG A 73 -2.78 1.06 -13.19
CA ARG A 73 -2.21 2.07 -14.09
C ARG A 73 -0.77 2.39 -13.72
N ILE A 74 0.05 2.52 -14.76
CA ILE A 74 1.43 3.04 -14.67
C ILE A 74 1.50 4.33 -15.46
N THR A 75 2.03 5.38 -14.85
CA THR A 75 2.28 6.67 -15.52
C THR A 75 3.67 7.18 -15.10
N PRO A 76 4.23 8.16 -15.81
CA PRO A 76 5.46 8.82 -15.36
C PRO A 76 5.34 9.45 -13.97
N ARG A 77 4.13 9.80 -13.52
CA ARG A 77 3.87 10.41 -12.21
C ARG A 77 3.68 9.38 -11.09
N GLY A 78 3.53 8.10 -11.42
CA GLY A 78 3.37 7.04 -10.44
C GLY A 78 2.42 5.92 -10.85
N LEU A 79 2.12 5.09 -9.85
CA LEU A 79 1.40 3.82 -9.97
C LEU A 79 0.07 3.90 -9.23
N LEU A 80 -1.00 3.43 -9.88
CA LEU A 80 -2.27 3.16 -9.22
C LEU A 80 -2.34 1.67 -8.89
N LEU A 81 -2.38 1.36 -7.59
CA LEU A 81 -2.49 0.01 -7.07
C LEU A 81 -3.89 -0.20 -6.48
N ARG A 82 -4.43 -1.41 -6.62
CA ARG A 82 -5.69 -1.82 -6.00
C ARG A 82 -5.52 -3.18 -5.35
N GLY A 83 -6.16 -3.38 -4.21
CA GLY A 83 -6.20 -4.66 -3.52
C GLY A 83 -7.16 -4.62 -2.34
N PHE A 84 -6.96 -5.51 -1.39
CA PHE A 84 -7.76 -5.59 -0.17
C PHE A 84 -6.91 -5.30 1.06
N GLN A 85 -7.37 -4.42 1.94
CA GLN A 85 -6.85 -4.32 3.29
C GLN A 85 -7.75 -5.06 4.25
N VAL A 86 -7.13 -5.76 5.19
CA VAL A 86 -7.81 -6.45 6.28
C VAL A 86 -7.91 -5.50 7.48
N SER A 87 -9.11 -5.33 8.01
CA SER A 87 -9.36 -4.62 9.26
C SER A 87 -9.87 -5.58 10.33
N THR A 88 -9.27 -5.50 11.52
CA THR A 88 -9.71 -6.20 12.73
C THR A 88 -10.32 -5.25 13.76
N ARG A 89 -10.48 -3.95 13.44
CA ARG A 89 -10.92 -2.93 14.40
C ARG A 89 -12.39 -3.05 14.84
N ASN A 90 -13.24 -3.80 14.13
CA ASN A 90 -14.70 -3.75 14.29
C ASN A 90 -15.34 -5.05 14.84
N GLY A 91 -14.61 -5.85 15.64
CA GLY A 91 -15.17 -7.00 16.35
C GLY A 91 -14.51 -8.35 16.01
N PRO A 92 -15.11 -9.49 16.37
CA PRO A 92 -14.53 -10.83 16.18
C PRO A 92 -14.44 -11.28 14.71
N GLY A 93 -14.80 -10.41 13.75
CA GLY A 93 -14.74 -10.66 12.32
C GLY A 93 -13.55 -9.96 11.65
N THR A 94 -12.92 -10.67 10.72
CA THR A 94 -11.92 -10.10 9.81
C THR A 94 -12.67 -9.49 8.62
N THR A 95 -12.77 -8.16 8.54
CA THR A 95 -13.42 -7.50 7.40
C THR A 95 -12.38 -7.10 6.37
N GLN A 96 -12.63 -7.42 5.11
CA GLN A 96 -11.82 -7.01 3.98
C GLN A 96 -12.45 -5.81 3.28
N TYR A 97 -11.65 -4.78 3.03
CA TYR A 97 -12.06 -3.60 2.31
C TYR A 97 -11.25 -3.45 1.03
N ALA A 98 -11.93 -3.23 -0.10
CA ALA A 98 -11.26 -2.82 -1.32
C ALA A 98 -10.60 -1.46 -1.11
N GLN A 99 -9.35 -1.35 -1.52
CA GLN A 99 -8.52 -0.18 -1.25
C GLN A 99 -7.66 0.15 -2.46
N GLU A 100 -7.36 1.44 -2.62
CA GLU A 100 -6.54 1.95 -3.72
C GLU A 100 -5.45 2.87 -3.22
N TRP A 101 -4.25 2.68 -3.73
CA TRP A 101 -3.08 3.50 -3.43
C TRP A 101 -2.59 4.20 -4.68
N TRP A 102 -2.42 5.51 -4.59
CA TRP A 102 -1.62 6.26 -5.56
C TRP A 102 -0.19 6.37 -5.05
N ALA A 103 0.71 5.58 -5.64
CA ALA A 103 2.12 5.54 -5.28
C ALA A 103 2.93 6.43 -6.23
N VAL A 104 3.36 7.59 -5.73
CA VAL A 104 4.19 8.56 -6.44
C VAL A 104 5.66 8.25 -6.14
N PRO A 105 6.49 7.92 -7.15
CA PRO A 105 7.93 7.82 -6.97
C PRO A 105 8.49 9.09 -6.35
N ILE A 106 9.39 8.92 -5.38
CA ILE A 106 10.19 10.03 -4.88
C ILE A 106 11.57 9.79 -5.48
N ASP A 107 12.01 10.69 -6.35
CA ASP A 107 13.36 10.63 -6.89
C ASP A 107 14.36 10.61 -5.72
N LYS A 108 15.42 9.82 -5.86
CA LYS A 108 16.56 9.96 -4.96
C LYS A 108 17.08 11.40 -5.11
N PRO A 109 17.30 12.16 -4.03
CA PRO A 109 18.19 13.30 -4.13
C PRO A 109 19.55 12.76 -4.59
N GLY A 110 19.94 13.07 -5.83
CA GLY A 110 21.18 12.58 -6.44
C GLY A 110 21.15 12.23 -7.94
N ALA A 111 20.06 12.47 -8.67
CA ALA A 111 20.15 12.59 -10.12
C ALA A 111 20.53 14.05 -10.45
N ALA A 112 21.83 14.32 -10.44
CA ALA A 112 22.43 15.53 -10.97
C ALA A 112 22.45 15.49 -12.51
#